data_AF-Q5QR92-F1
#
_entry.id   AF-Q5QR92-F1
#
_cell.length_a   1.000
_cell.length_b   1.000
_cell.length_c   1.000
_cell.angle_alpha   90.00
_cell.angle_beta   90.00
_cell.angle_gamma   90.00
#
_symmetry.space_group_name_H-M   'P 1'
#
loop_
_entity.id
_entity.type
_entity.pdbx_description
1 polymer ?
#
loop_
_entity_poly.entity_id
_entity_poly.type
_entity_poly.pdbx_seq_one_letter_code
_entity_poly.pdbx_strand_id
1 'polypeptide(L)'
;PEDFRDLSFPQLIMITDYLLLFRVYGLESLKDLFPNLTVIRGSRLFFNYALVIFEMVHLKELGLYSLMNITRGSVRIEKNNELCYLATIDWSRILDSVEDNYIVLNKDDNEECGDICPGTAKGKTNCPATVINGQFVERCWTHSHCQKVCPTICKSHGCTSEGLCCHSECLGNCSEPDDPTKCVACRNFYLDGRCVETCPPPYYHFQDWRCVNFSFCQDLHNKCRTSRRQGCHQYVIHNNKC
;
A
#
# COMPACT_ATOMS: atom_id res chain seq x y z
N PRO A 1 -2.39 -7.56 -23.58
CA PRO A 1 -2.67 -6.45 -24.52
C PRO A 1 -1.50 -5.47 -24.55
N GLU A 2 -1.25 -4.77 -25.68
CA GLU A 2 -0.02 -3.97 -25.82
C GLU A 2 -0.02 -2.69 -24.99
N ASP A 3 -1.21 -2.13 -24.70
CA ASP A 3 -1.38 -0.82 -24.05
C ASP A 3 -0.72 -0.70 -22.66
N PHE A 4 -0.51 -1.82 -21.96
CA PHE A 4 0.06 -1.86 -20.61
C PHE A 4 1.53 -2.30 -20.56
N ARG A 5 2.13 -2.74 -21.67
CA ARG A 5 3.51 -3.30 -21.64
C ARG A 5 4.56 -2.26 -21.23
N ASP A 6 4.37 -1.00 -21.62
CA ASP A 6 5.32 0.10 -21.35
C ASP A 6 4.73 1.16 -20.39
N LEU A 7 3.64 0.84 -19.68
CA LEU A 7 3.00 1.77 -18.76
C LEU A 7 3.42 1.50 -17.32
N SER A 8 4.16 2.45 -16.72
CA SER A 8 4.67 2.33 -15.35
C SER A 8 4.60 3.66 -14.60
N PHE A 9 4.21 3.61 -13.32
CA PHE A 9 4.22 4.75 -12.40
C PHE A 9 5.11 4.47 -11.18
N PRO A 10 6.44 4.35 -11.36
CA PRO A 10 7.35 3.93 -10.30
C PRO A 10 7.57 4.98 -9.22
N GLN A 11 7.14 6.22 -9.43
CA GLN A 11 7.21 7.28 -8.42
C GLN A 11 6.06 7.21 -7.41
N LEU A 12 5.01 6.41 -7.68
CA LEU A 12 3.88 6.28 -6.77
C LEU A 12 4.27 5.42 -5.57
N ILE A 13 4.39 6.07 -4.40
CA ILE A 13 4.77 5.41 -3.14
C ILE A 13 3.56 5.19 -2.23
N MET A 14 2.62 6.13 -2.20
CA MET A 14 1.54 6.12 -1.20
C MET A 14 0.25 6.67 -1.79
N ILE A 15 -0.86 6.05 -1.40
CA ILE A 15 -2.22 6.53 -1.62
C ILE A 15 -2.82 6.88 -0.25
N THR A 16 -3.36 8.09 -0.08
CA THR A 16 -3.94 8.51 1.22
C THR A 16 -5.33 7.92 1.47
N ASP A 17 -6.11 7.74 0.41
CA ASP A 17 -7.49 7.24 0.51
C ASP A 17 -7.52 5.74 0.19
N TYR A 18 -7.99 5.37 -1.00
CA TYR A 18 -8.15 3.98 -1.44
C TYR A 18 -7.72 3.80 -2.89
N LEU A 19 -7.42 2.56 -3.27
CA LEU A 19 -7.20 2.12 -4.65
C LEU A 19 -8.39 1.27 -5.12
N LEU A 20 -9.00 1.66 -6.23
CA LEU A 20 -10.10 0.91 -6.85
C LEU A 20 -9.78 0.64 -8.31
N LEU A 21 -9.79 -0.64 -8.69
CA LEU A 21 -9.70 -1.10 -10.07
C LEU A 21 -10.97 -1.88 -10.43
N PHE A 22 -11.62 -1.45 -11.50
CA PHE A 22 -12.89 -2.03 -11.96
C PHE A 22 -12.92 -2.12 -13.48
N ARG A 23 -13.16 -3.32 -14.02
CA ARG A 23 -13.35 -3.60 -15.45
C ARG A 23 -12.29 -2.99 -16.38
N VAL A 24 -11.02 -3.04 -15.96
CA VAL A 24 -9.90 -2.69 -16.85
C VAL A 24 -9.48 -3.94 -17.61
N TYR A 25 -9.78 -3.95 -18.91
CA TYR A 25 -9.46 -5.08 -19.78
C TYR A 25 -7.99 -5.05 -20.18
N GLY A 26 -7.33 -6.20 -20.10
CA GLY A 26 -6.02 -6.40 -20.70
C GLY A 26 -4.83 -6.11 -19.79
N LEU A 27 -5.10 -5.63 -18.59
CA LEU A 27 -4.12 -5.50 -17.53
C LEU A 27 -3.95 -6.86 -16.84
N GLU A 28 -2.75 -7.44 -16.93
CA GLU A 28 -2.47 -8.79 -16.42
C GLU A 28 -1.82 -8.79 -15.02
N SER A 29 -1.15 -7.70 -14.64
CA SER A 29 -0.45 -7.56 -13.36
C SER A 29 -0.29 -6.08 -13.00
N LEU A 30 -0.25 -5.72 -11.71
CA LEU A 30 0.06 -4.36 -11.26
C LEU A 30 1.54 -4.15 -10.98
N LYS A 31 2.39 -5.19 -11.12
CA LYS A 31 3.82 -5.11 -10.76
C LYS A 31 4.58 -4.03 -11.52
N ASP A 32 4.26 -3.85 -12.80
CA ASP A 32 4.91 -2.86 -13.66
C ASP A 32 4.23 -1.49 -13.52
N LEU A 33 2.93 -1.49 -13.24
CA LEU A 33 2.13 -0.27 -13.11
C LEU A 33 2.43 0.49 -11.81
N PHE A 34 2.48 -0.21 -10.67
CA PHE A 34 2.68 0.35 -9.34
C PHE A 34 3.79 -0.37 -8.55
N PRO A 35 5.03 -0.44 -9.06
CA PRO A 35 6.11 -1.24 -8.47
C PRO A 35 6.52 -0.79 -7.06
N ASN A 36 6.31 0.48 -6.73
CA ASN A 36 6.76 1.09 -5.48
C ASN A 36 5.61 1.51 -4.55
N LEU A 37 4.36 1.17 -4.86
CA LEU A 37 3.23 1.46 -3.98
C LEU A 37 3.41 0.70 -2.66
N THR A 38 3.74 1.43 -1.61
CA THR A 38 4.17 0.89 -0.30
C THR A 38 3.06 0.99 0.74
N VAL A 39 2.26 2.06 0.71
CA VAL A 39 1.23 2.35 1.72
C VAL A 39 -0.09 2.80 1.10
N ILE A 40 -1.19 2.26 1.61
CA ILE A 40 -2.54 2.83 1.42
C ILE A 40 -3.08 3.24 2.79
N ARG A 41 -3.27 4.55 3.05
CA ARG A 41 -3.62 5.02 4.41
C ARG A 41 -5.09 4.79 4.76
N GLY A 42 -6.03 4.83 3.81
CA GLY A 42 -7.44 4.63 4.12
C GLY A 42 -8.10 5.78 4.89
N SER A 43 -7.63 7.02 4.69
CA SER A 43 -8.25 8.21 5.28
C SER A 43 -9.72 8.34 4.88
N ARG A 44 -10.02 8.00 3.62
CA ARG A 44 -11.36 7.73 3.10
C ARG A 44 -11.39 6.33 2.51
N LEU A 45 -12.56 5.68 2.55
CA LEU A 45 -12.75 4.29 2.12
C LEU A 45 -13.87 4.20 1.09
N PHE A 46 -13.81 3.17 0.24
CA PHE A 46 -14.93 2.78 -0.61
C PHE A 46 -15.68 1.63 0.08
N PHE A 47 -16.84 1.92 0.69
CA PHE A 47 -17.63 0.92 1.43
C PHE A 47 -16.79 0.10 2.45
N ASN A 48 -15.98 0.79 3.27
CA ASN A 48 -15.04 0.22 4.26
C ASN A 48 -13.75 -0.41 3.68
N TYR A 49 -13.58 -0.44 2.37
CA TYR A 49 -12.38 -0.99 1.73
C TYR A 49 -11.39 0.09 1.32
N ALA A 50 -10.11 -0.17 1.55
CA ALA A 50 -8.98 0.66 1.11
C ALA A 50 -8.35 0.14 -0.19
N LEU A 51 -8.55 -1.15 -0.49
CA LEU A 51 -8.14 -1.78 -1.74
C LEU A 51 -9.32 -2.56 -2.33
N VAL A 52 -9.71 -2.22 -3.55
CA VAL A 52 -10.81 -2.86 -4.27
C VAL A 52 -10.34 -3.31 -5.65
N ILE A 53 -10.36 -4.61 -5.90
CA ILE A 53 -10.05 -5.25 -7.18
C ILE A 53 -11.29 -6.03 -7.61
N PHE A 54 -12.06 -5.47 -8.55
CA PHE A 54 -13.37 -6.00 -8.88
C PHE A 54 -13.56 -6.18 -10.38
N GLU A 55 -13.99 -7.37 -10.82
CA GLU A 55 -14.24 -7.67 -12.23
C GLU A 55 -13.06 -7.32 -13.17
N MET A 56 -11.84 -7.57 -12.72
CA MET A 56 -10.61 -7.40 -13.50
C MET A 56 -10.35 -8.67 -14.31
N VAL A 57 -11.07 -8.79 -15.44
CA VAL A 57 -11.23 -10.04 -16.19
C VAL A 57 -9.94 -10.72 -16.67
N HIS A 58 -8.86 -9.96 -16.92
CA HIS A 58 -7.59 -10.48 -17.43
C HIS A 58 -6.45 -10.40 -16.40
N LEU A 59 -6.74 -9.99 -15.16
CA LEU A 59 -5.73 -9.84 -14.11
C LEU A 59 -5.34 -11.23 -13.59
N LYS A 60 -4.06 -11.57 -13.68
CA LYS A 60 -3.51 -12.90 -13.33
C LYS A 60 -2.84 -12.94 -11.98
N GLU A 61 -2.25 -11.82 -11.56
CA GLU A 61 -1.57 -11.65 -10.29
C GLU A 61 -1.75 -10.19 -9.82
N LEU A 62 -1.80 -9.92 -8.52
CA LEU A 62 -1.84 -8.54 -8.03
C LEU A 62 -0.51 -7.83 -8.31
N GLY A 63 0.62 -8.46 -7.98
CA GLY A 63 1.95 -7.90 -8.24
C GLY A 63 2.31 -6.66 -7.43
N LEU A 64 1.57 -6.30 -6.37
CA LEU A 64 1.87 -5.15 -5.50
C LEU A 64 3.01 -5.47 -4.51
N TYR A 65 4.17 -5.84 -5.01
CA TYR A 65 5.23 -6.47 -4.20
C TYR A 65 5.89 -5.55 -3.17
N SER A 66 5.77 -4.23 -3.33
CA SER A 66 6.23 -3.24 -2.37
C SER A 66 5.16 -2.87 -1.32
N LEU A 67 3.92 -3.37 -1.42
CA LEU A 67 2.85 -3.01 -0.48
C LEU A 67 3.13 -3.61 0.90
N MET A 68 3.42 -2.74 1.86
CA MET A 68 3.82 -3.12 3.22
C MET A 68 2.76 -2.79 4.27
N ASN A 69 1.88 -1.82 4.02
CA ASN A 69 0.87 -1.44 5.00
C ASN A 69 -0.42 -0.89 4.35
N ILE A 70 -1.56 -1.37 4.82
CA ILE A 70 -2.84 -0.71 4.68
C ILE A 70 -3.25 -0.24 6.07
N THR A 71 -3.22 1.07 6.30
CA THR A 71 -3.33 1.64 7.65
C THR A 71 -4.77 1.58 8.19
N ARG A 72 -5.76 1.73 7.32
CA ARG A 72 -7.17 1.68 7.68
C ARG A 72 -8.02 1.12 6.55
N GLY A 73 -9.04 0.35 6.90
CA GLY A 73 -9.95 -0.29 5.96
C GLY A 73 -9.44 -1.64 5.47
N SER A 74 -10.33 -2.39 4.84
CA SER A 74 -10.08 -3.79 4.48
C SER A 74 -9.81 -3.95 2.99
N VAL A 75 -9.57 -5.20 2.56
CA VAL A 75 -9.34 -5.57 1.15
C VAL A 75 -10.57 -6.26 0.59
N ARG A 76 -11.02 -5.83 -0.60
CA ARG A 76 -12.04 -6.52 -1.40
C ARG A 76 -11.48 -6.93 -2.75
N ILE A 77 -11.40 -8.24 -2.99
CA ILE A 77 -10.93 -8.82 -4.26
C ILE A 77 -11.98 -9.81 -4.71
N GLU A 78 -12.78 -9.43 -5.71
CA GLU A 78 -13.96 -10.19 -6.08
C GLU A 78 -14.16 -10.28 -7.59
N LYS A 79 -14.59 -11.47 -8.08
CA LYS A 79 -14.97 -11.72 -9.49
C LYS A 79 -13.82 -11.50 -10.49
N ASN A 80 -12.61 -11.91 -10.13
CA ASN A 80 -11.44 -11.84 -11.02
C ASN A 80 -11.11 -13.25 -11.54
N ASN A 81 -11.70 -13.60 -12.68
CA ASN A 81 -11.75 -14.99 -13.19
C ASN A 81 -10.38 -15.58 -13.60
N GLU A 82 -9.34 -14.76 -13.75
CA GLU A 82 -7.98 -15.23 -14.07
C GLU A 82 -6.98 -15.05 -12.91
N LEU A 83 -7.41 -14.49 -11.78
CA LEU A 83 -6.53 -14.03 -10.70
C LEU A 83 -6.10 -15.19 -9.78
N CYS A 84 -4.79 -15.40 -9.70
CA CYS A 84 -4.07 -16.32 -8.81
C CYS A 84 -3.11 -15.56 -7.87
N TYR A 85 -2.19 -16.26 -7.19
CA TYR A 85 -1.26 -15.71 -6.19
C TYR A 85 -1.95 -15.04 -5.00
N LEU A 86 -3.19 -15.43 -4.67
CA LEU A 86 -3.90 -14.87 -3.53
C LEU A 86 -3.58 -15.64 -2.25
N ALA A 87 -3.54 -16.98 -2.31
CA ALA A 87 -3.16 -17.83 -1.19
C ALA A 87 -1.71 -17.62 -0.72
N THR A 88 -0.83 -17.12 -1.60
CA THR A 88 0.58 -16.85 -1.31
C THR A 88 0.81 -15.51 -0.60
N ILE A 89 -0.23 -14.69 -0.38
CA ILE A 89 -0.11 -13.40 0.30
C ILE A 89 -0.58 -13.53 1.76
N ASP A 90 0.30 -13.19 2.71
CA ASP A 90 -0.05 -13.08 4.12
C ASP A 90 -0.54 -11.65 4.44
N TRP A 91 -1.86 -11.44 4.36
CA TRP A 91 -2.49 -10.16 4.66
C TRP A 91 -2.30 -9.71 6.12
N SER A 92 -2.03 -10.62 7.06
CA SER A 92 -1.76 -10.28 8.47
C SER A 92 -0.45 -9.49 8.66
N ARG A 93 0.40 -9.44 7.63
CA ARG A 93 1.62 -8.61 7.60
C ARG A 93 1.37 -7.22 7.03
N ILE A 94 0.21 -6.98 6.42
CA ILE A 94 -0.13 -5.74 5.71
C ILE A 94 -1.22 -4.97 6.45
N LEU A 95 -2.20 -5.67 7.02
CA LEU A 95 -3.32 -5.11 7.79
C LEU A 95 -3.23 -5.47 9.26
N ASP A 96 -3.69 -4.58 10.13
CA ASP A 96 -3.82 -4.85 11.56
C ASP A 96 -4.96 -5.84 11.87
N SER A 97 -6.03 -5.84 11.05
CA SER A 97 -7.13 -6.81 11.10
C SER A 97 -7.47 -7.30 9.70
N VAL A 98 -7.63 -8.62 9.55
CA VAL A 98 -7.97 -9.29 8.28
C VAL A 98 -9.39 -9.86 8.27
N GLU A 99 -10.14 -9.73 9.38
CA GLU A 99 -11.45 -10.35 9.56
C GLU A 99 -12.49 -9.85 8.54
N ASP A 100 -12.39 -8.58 8.15
CA ASP A 100 -13.29 -7.93 7.23
C ASP A 100 -12.83 -8.01 5.76
N ASN A 101 -11.77 -8.77 5.46
CA ASN A 101 -11.36 -8.99 4.08
C ASN A 101 -12.40 -9.83 3.34
N TYR A 102 -12.72 -9.41 2.11
CA TYR A 102 -13.67 -10.12 1.24
C TYR A 102 -12.97 -10.51 -0.06
N ILE A 103 -12.44 -11.73 -0.09
CA ILE A 103 -11.66 -12.29 -1.20
C ILE A 103 -12.34 -13.57 -1.67
N VAL A 104 -13.15 -13.48 -2.72
CA VAL A 104 -13.98 -14.60 -3.23
C VAL A 104 -14.27 -14.45 -4.73
N LEU A 105 -14.75 -15.52 -5.36
CA LEU A 105 -15.07 -15.59 -6.78
C LEU A 105 -13.87 -15.25 -7.68
N ASN A 106 -12.68 -15.74 -7.32
CA ASN A 106 -11.45 -15.60 -8.11
C ASN A 106 -11.00 -16.99 -8.61
N LYS A 107 -10.03 -17.04 -9.53
CA LYS A 107 -9.51 -18.33 -10.03
C LYS A 107 -8.92 -19.20 -8.92
N ASP A 108 -8.31 -18.54 -7.93
CA ASP A 108 -7.75 -19.14 -6.71
C ASP A 108 -8.74 -20.08 -5.98
N ASP A 109 -10.04 -19.77 -6.01
CA ASP A 109 -11.08 -20.55 -5.31
C ASP A 109 -11.35 -21.93 -5.94
N ASN A 110 -10.96 -22.13 -7.21
CA ASN A 110 -11.23 -23.36 -7.95
C ASN A 110 -10.08 -24.39 -7.88
N GLU A 111 -9.03 -24.14 -7.09
CA GLU A 111 -7.80 -24.97 -7.03
C GLU A 111 -7.08 -25.15 -8.38
N GLU A 112 -7.35 -24.27 -9.35
CA GLU A 112 -6.73 -24.30 -10.68
C GLU A 112 -5.41 -23.52 -10.75
N CYS A 113 -5.06 -22.80 -9.69
CA CYS A 113 -3.84 -22.01 -9.60
C CYS A 113 -2.63 -22.91 -9.25
N GLY A 114 -1.64 -22.93 -10.13
CA GLY A 114 -0.34 -23.55 -9.89
C GLY A 114 0.66 -22.55 -9.35
N ASP A 115 0.36 -21.93 -8.20
CA ASP A 115 1.18 -20.84 -7.65
C ASP A 115 2.58 -21.35 -7.27
N ILE A 116 3.59 -20.86 -7.98
CA ILE A 116 4.99 -21.17 -7.75
C ILE A 116 5.72 -19.89 -7.38
N CYS A 117 6.31 -19.87 -6.19
CA CYS A 117 7.10 -18.74 -5.70
C CYS A 117 8.56 -18.76 -6.21
N PRO A 118 9.28 -17.64 -6.13
CA PRO A 118 10.69 -17.55 -6.50
C PRO A 118 11.59 -18.60 -5.84
N GLY A 119 12.31 -19.36 -6.67
CA GLY A 119 13.31 -20.34 -6.23
C GLY A 119 12.81 -21.79 -6.14
N THR A 120 11.50 -22.02 -6.08
CA THR A 120 10.93 -23.39 -5.94
C THR A 120 11.42 -24.35 -7.03
N ALA A 121 11.54 -23.89 -8.28
CA ALA A 121 12.07 -24.71 -9.39
C ALA A 121 13.54 -25.15 -9.22
N LYS A 122 14.30 -24.48 -8.34
CA LYS A 122 15.69 -24.83 -7.97
C LYS A 122 15.76 -25.69 -6.71
N GLY A 123 14.62 -26.15 -6.19
CA GLY A 123 14.51 -27.00 -5.00
C GLY A 123 14.67 -26.27 -3.66
N LYS A 124 14.80 -24.94 -3.66
CA LYS A 124 14.82 -24.09 -2.46
C LYS A 124 14.16 -22.75 -2.76
N THR A 125 13.13 -22.40 -2.01
CA THR A 125 12.54 -21.06 -2.06
C THR A 125 13.47 -20.03 -1.46
N ASN A 126 13.46 -18.83 -2.05
CA ASN A 126 14.13 -17.67 -1.47
C ASN A 126 13.15 -16.80 -0.68
N CYS A 127 11.87 -17.15 -0.67
CA CYS A 127 10.83 -16.35 -0.03
C CYS A 127 10.67 -16.71 1.45
N PRO A 128 10.36 -15.74 2.31
CA PRO A 128 9.99 -16.02 3.68
C PRO A 128 8.70 -16.84 3.71
N ALA A 129 8.62 -17.80 4.62
CA ALA A 129 7.41 -18.56 4.88
C ALA A 129 6.75 -18.05 6.17
N THR A 130 5.42 -17.98 6.18
CA THR A 130 4.65 -17.70 7.40
C THR A 130 3.59 -18.77 7.61
N VAL A 131 3.13 -18.89 8.85
CA VAL A 131 2.13 -19.89 9.23
C VAL A 131 0.74 -19.26 9.17
N ILE A 132 -0.14 -19.84 8.33
CA ILE A 132 -1.58 -19.55 8.34
C ILE A 132 -2.29 -20.88 8.58
N ASN A 133 -3.20 -20.92 9.56
CA ASN A 133 -3.95 -22.13 9.92
C ASN A 133 -3.07 -23.36 10.20
N GLY A 134 -1.88 -23.16 10.78
CA GLY A 134 -0.93 -24.24 11.10
C GLY A 134 -0.10 -24.75 9.92
N GLN A 135 -0.30 -24.24 8.71
CA GLN A 135 0.46 -24.60 7.52
C GLN A 135 1.54 -23.57 7.21
N PHE A 136 2.77 -24.04 6.96
CA PHE A 136 3.85 -23.22 6.43
C PHE A 136 3.63 -23.00 4.94
N VAL A 137 3.47 -21.74 4.54
CA VAL A 137 3.29 -21.35 3.14
C VAL A 137 4.33 -20.28 2.81
N GLU A 138 5.01 -20.46 1.69
CA GLU A 138 5.95 -19.49 1.13
C GLU A 138 5.19 -18.26 0.65
N ARG A 139 5.71 -17.06 0.94
CA ARG A 139 5.00 -15.82 0.65
C ARG A 139 5.55 -15.10 -0.55
N CYS A 140 4.73 -14.94 -1.57
CA CYS A 140 5.08 -14.24 -2.80
C CYS A 140 3.88 -13.52 -3.41
N TRP A 141 4.17 -12.48 -4.17
CA TRP A 141 3.18 -11.71 -4.93
C TRP A 141 3.07 -12.16 -6.38
N THR A 142 4.15 -12.77 -6.90
CA THR A 142 4.30 -13.26 -8.27
C THR A 142 5.33 -14.39 -8.28
N HIS A 143 5.51 -15.08 -9.41
CA HIS A 143 6.59 -16.06 -9.60
C HIS A 143 8.02 -15.50 -9.45
N SER A 144 8.19 -14.17 -9.47
CA SER A 144 9.50 -13.50 -9.44
C SER A 144 9.70 -12.57 -8.23
N HIS A 145 8.66 -12.31 -7.43
CA HIS A 145 8.72 -11.37 -6.31
C HIS A 145 8.15 -11.99 -5.03
N CYS A 146 9.01 -12.12 -4.01
CA CYS A 146 8.59 -12.54 -2.68
C CYS A 146 7.81 -11.43 -1.96
N GLN A 147 6.95 -11.82 -1.01
CA GLN A 147 6.39 -10.88 -0.05
C GLN A 147 7.47 -10.58 1.00
N LYS A 148 7.76 -9.30 1.23
CA LYS A 148 8.69 -8.89 2.27
C LYS A 148 8.04 -9.11 3.65
N VAL A 149 8.74 -9.83 4.51
CA VAL A 149 8.31 -10.08 5.90
C VAL A 149 9.42 -9.60 6.83
N CYS A 150 9.10 -8.60 7.66
CA CYS A 150 10.05 -8.05 8.62
C CYS A 150 10.01 -8.79 9.97
N PRO A 151 11.10 -8.76 10.75
CA PRO A 151 11.09 -9.23 12.13
C PRO A 151 9.99 -8.56 12.95
N THR A 152 9.35 -9.31 13.85
CA THR A 152 8.24 -8.82 14.68
C THR A 152 8.59 -7.61 15.53
N ILE A 153 9.86 -7.48 15.93
CA ILE A 153 10.38 -6.33 16.67
C ILE A 153 10.25 -5.01 15.90
N CYS A 154 10.22 -5.05 14.56
CA CYS A 154 10.09 -3.85 13.72
C CYS A 154 8.64 -3.34 13.63
N LYS A 155 7.66 -4.12 14.09
CA LYS A 155 6.22 -3.77 14.01
C LYS A 155 5.84 -3.35 12.58
N SER A 156 5.10 -2.25 12.44
CA SER A 156 4.74 -1.66 11.14
C SER A 156 5.77 -0.69 10.58
N HIS A 157 6.91 -0.46 11.26
CA HIS A 157 7.92 0.50 10.81
C HIS A 157 8.61 0.06 9.51
N GLY A 158 8.67 -1.26 9.30
CA GLY A 158 9.41 -1.86 8.20
C GLY A 158 10.84 -2.23 8.57
N CYS A 159 11.57 -2.75 7.59
CA CYS A 159 12.96 -3.17 7.73
C CYS A 159 13.70 -3.01 6.41
N THR A 160 15.02 -2.99 6.40
CA THR A 160 15.86 -3.02 5.18
C THR A 160 15.87 -4.41 4.54
N SER A 161 16.60 -4.60 3.43
CA SER A 161 16.82 -5.92 2.81
C SER A 161 17.51 -6.92 3.73
N GLU A 162 18.33 -6.43 4.66
CA GLU A 162 19.05 -7.23 5.66
C GLU A 162 18.20 -7.52 6.91
N GLY A 163 16.95 -7.04 6.94
CA GLY A 163 16.04 -7.23 8.07
C GLY A 163 16.27 -6.28 9.25
N LEU A 164 17.10 -5.24 9.08
CA LEU A 164 17.32 -4.23 10.12
C LEU A 164 16.12 -3.28 10.20
N CYS A 165 15.61 -3.01 11.40
CA CYS A 165 14.39 -2.22 11.56
C CYS A 165 14.57 -0.77 11.12
N CYS A 166 13.51 -0.23 10.50
CA CYS A 166 13.39 1.20 10.25
C CYS A 166 13.11 1.97 11.53
N HIS A 167 13.33 3.30 11.49
CA HIS A 167 12.98 4.19 12.59
C HIS A 167 11.49 4.11 12.96
N SER A 168 11.13 4.39 14.21
CA SER A 168 9.75 4.28 14.70
C SER A 168 8.73 5.19 13.99
N GLU A 169 9.22 6.28 13.39
CA GLU A 169 8.42 7.22 12.58
C GLU A 169 8.24 6.78 11.12
N CYS A 170 8.94 5.73 10.68
CA CYS A 170 8.75 5.14 9.36
C CYS A 170 7.50 4.24 9.32
N LEU A 171 7.01 4.00 8.11
CA LEU A 171 5.92 3.08 7.83
C LEU A 171 6.28 2.18 6.64
N GLY A 172 6.28 0.87 6.86
CA GLY A 172 6.46 -0.14 5.83
C GLY A 172 7.89 -0.38 5.37
N ASN A 173 8.67 0.66 5.02
CA ASN A 173 10.03 0.49 4.49
C ASN A 173 10.94 1.72 4.69
N CYS A 174 12.25 1.51 4.58
CA CYS A 174 13.28 2.54 4.66
C CYS A 174 14.52 2.15 3.83
N SER A 175 15.32 3.13 3.43
CA SER A 175 16.60 2.92 2.73
C SER A 175 17.75 2.66 3.70
N GLU A 176 17.69 3.18 4.93
CA GLU A 176 18.68 2.97 5.98
C GLU A 176 17.96 2.67 7.31
N PRO A 177 18.54 1.81 8.17
CA PRO A 177 17.91 1.43 9.43
C PRO A 177 17.95 2.60 10.43
N ASP A 178 16.93 2.68 11.28
CA ASP A 178 16.82 3.64 12.40
C ASP A 178 17.06 5.13 12.07
N ASP A 179 16.81 5.57 10.82
CA ASP A 179 16.88 6.99 10.43
C ASP A 179 15.52 7.52 9.91
N PRO A 180 14.89 8.51 10.58
CA PRO A 180 13.59 9.08 10.17
C PRO A 180 13.64 9.92 8.89
N THR A 181 14.82 10.22 8.34
CA THR A 181 15.01 10.87 7.03
C THR A 181 15.13 9.89 5.88
N LYS A 182 15.18 8.59 6.20
CA LYS A 182 15.42 7.49 5.26
C LYS A 182 14.20 6.60 5.08
N CYS A 183 13.06 7.02 5.61
CA CYS A 183 11.78 6.32 5.46
C CYS A 183 11.26 6.45 4.01
N VAL A 184 10.64 5.38 3.51
CA VAL A 184 9.90 5.41 2.24
C VAL A 184 8.54 6.11 2.43
N ALA A 185 7.87 5.85 3.55
CA ALA A 185 6.64 6.50 3.96
C ALA A 185 6.66 6.79 5.46
N CYS A 186 5.90 7.80 5.89
CA CYS A 186 5.82 8.20 7.29
C CYS A 186 4.61 7.57 7.98
N ARG A 187 4.81 7.10 9.22
CA ARG A 187 3.75 6.62 10.09
C ARG A 187 2.77 7.75 10.40
N ASN A 188 3.30 8.83 10.96
CA ASN A 188 2.56 9.98 11.41
C ASN A 188 2.54 11.08 10.33
N PHE A 189 3.50 12.01 10.36
CA PHE A 189 3.55 13.14 9.44
C PHE A 189 4.87 13.27 8.71
N TYR A 190 4.80 13.78 7.49
CA TYR A 190 5.94 14.16 6.68
C TYR A 190 6.22 15.66 6.76
N LEU A 191 7.49 16.04 6.97
CA LEU A 191 7.98 17.42 6.90
C LEU A 191 9.40 17.45 6.30
N ASP A 192 9.56 18.12 5.16
CA ASP A 192 10.86 18.43 4.52
C ASP A 192 11.85 17.24 4.45
N GLY A 193 11.36 16.07 4.00
CA GLY A 193 12.20 14.87 3.85
C GLY A 193 12.39 14.08 5.14
N ARG A 194 11.69 14.42 6.22
CA ARG A 194 11.76 13.73 7.52
C ARG A 194 10.37 13.30 7.99
N CYS A 195 10.29 12.09 8.54
CA CYS A 195 9.11 11.64 9.26
C CYS A 195 9.13 12.12 10.71
N VAL A 196 8.02 12.71 11.15
CA VAL A 196 7.86 13.32 12.46
C VAL A 196 6.54 12.88 13.10
N GLU A 197 6.55 12.76 14.42
CA GLU A 197 5.39 12.30 15.19
C GLU A 197 4.24 13.32 15.17
N THR A 198 4.58 14.61 15.30
CA THR A 198 3.65 15.73 15.23
C THR A 198 4.28 16.88 14.46
N CYS A 199 3.46 17.74 13.85
CA CYS A 199 3.95 18.93 13.17
C CYS A 199 4.41 19.98 14.19
N PRO A 200 5.72 20.32 14.24
CA PRO A 200 6.23 21.31 15.18
C PRO A 200 5.79 22.73 14.76
N PRO A 201 5.67 23.69 15.68
CA PRO A 201 5.52 25.10 15.31
C PRO A 201 6.68 25.55 14.40
N PRO A 202 6.42 26.36 13.36
CA PRO A 202 5.17 27.04 13.00
C PRO A 202 4.30 26.28 11.97
N TYR A 203 4.38 24.95 11.90
CA TYR A 203 3.63 24.13 10.94
C TYR A 203 2.28 23.63 11.49
N TYR A 204 1.40 23.24 10.58
CA TYR A 204 0.07 22.67 10.82
C TYR A 204 -0.05 21.29 10.19
N HIS A 205 -0.79 20.40 10.83
CA HIS A 205 -1.15 19.09 10.26
C HIS A 205 -2.10 19.29 9.08
N PHE A 206 -1.88 18.57 7.97
CA PHE A 206 -2.72 18.64 6.78
C PHE A 206 -3.03 17.25 6.23
N GLN A 207 -4.33 16.97 6.05
CA GLN A 207 -4.86 15.71 5.49
C GLN A 207 -4.32 14.45 6.20
N ASP A 208 -4.00 14.56 7.50
CA ASP A 208 -3.53 13.48 8.36
C ASP A 208 -2.27 12.71 7.83
N TRP A 209 -1.40 13.36 7.05
CA TRP A 209 -0.15 12.76 6.58
C TRP A 209 1.05 13.70 6.43
N ARG A 210 0.85 15.02 6.35
CA ARG A 210 1.97 15.97 6.20
C ARG A 210 1.80 17.23 7.02
N CYS A 211 2.91 17.95 7.17
CA CYS A 211 2.97 19.26 7.75
C CYS A 211 3.01 20.35 6.67
N VAL A 212 2.30 21.45 6.90
CA VAL A 212 2.25 22.61 5.99
C VAL A 212 2.37 23.90 6.78
N ASN A 213 2.94 24.94 6.18
CA ASN A 213 3.04 26.24 6.84
C ASN A 213 1.73 27.06 6.71
N PHE A 214 1.67 28.20 7.41
CA PHE A 214 0.53 29.10 7.35
C PHE A 214 0.19 29.57 5.91
N SER A 215 1.22 29.95 5.15
CA SER A 215 1.06 30.44 3.76
C SER A 215 0.34 29.42 2.89
N PHE A 216 0.74 28.15 2.98
CA PHE A 216 0.11 27.06 2.24
C PHE A 216 -1.40 26.97 2.53
N CYS A 217 -1.78 27.00 3.81
CA CYS A 217 -3.18 26.93 4.21
C CYS A 217 -3.99 28.14 3.71
N GLN A 218 -3.40 29.34 3.84
CA GLN A 218 -4.00 30.59 3.40
C GLN A 218 -4.18 30.64 1.87
N ASP A 219 -3.21 30.14 1.11
CA ASP A 219 -3.28 30.11 -0.35
C ASP A 219 -4.41 29.19 -0.83
N LEU A 220 -4.62 28.04 -0.18
CA LEU A 220 -5.75 27.16 -0.46
C LEU A 220 -7.09 27.84 -0.14
N HIS A 221 -7.19 28.51 1.00
CA HIS A 221 -8.37 29.30 1.37
C HIS A 221 -8.70 30.33 0.28
N ASN A 222 -7.71 31.13 -0.13
CA ASN A 222 -7.90 32.22 -1.10
C ASN A 222 -8.26 31.72 -2.51
N LYS A 223 -7.67 30.60 -2.94
CA LYS A 223 -8.02 29.94 -4.23
C LYS A 223 -9.51 29.57 -4.29
N CYS A 224 -10.07 29.10 -3.19
CA CYS A 224 -11.49 28.73 -3.13
C CYS A 224 -12.42 29.91 -2.81
N ARG A 225 -11.90 31.00 -2.25
CA ARG A 225 -12.70 32.22 -2.01
C ARG A 225 -13.22 32.84 -3.31
N THR A 226 -12.48 32.68 -4.41
CA THR A 226 -12.81 33.27 -5.72
C THR A 226 -13.51 32.29 -6.68
N SER A 227 -13.51 30.99 -6.36
CA SER A 227 -14.02 29.92 -7.22
C SER A 227 -15.35 29.37 -6.71
N ARG A 228 -16.38 29.30 -7.57
CA ARG A 228 -17.68 28.65 -7.27
C ARG A 228 -17.73 27.17 -7.67
N ARG A 229 -16.58 26.53 -7.91
CA ARG A 229 -16.52 25.13 -8.37
C ARG A 229 -16.82 24.15 -7.21
N GLN A 230 -17.60 23.11 -7.50
CA GLN A 230 -17.81 21.98 -6.58
C GLN A 230 -16.46 21.36 -6.20
N GLY A 231 -16.27 21.08 -4.90
CA GLY A 231 -15.03 20.49 -4.37
C GLY A 231 -13.95 21.51 -3.95
N CYS A 232 -14.22 22.81 -3.99
CA CYS A 232 -13.32 23.83 -3.46
C CYS A 232 -13.75 24.22 -2.02
N HIS A 233 -12.89 23.97 -1.04
CA HIS A 233 -13.15 24.30 0.37
C HIS A 233 -12.31 25.49 0.82
N GLN A 234 -12.94 26.42 1.56
CA GLN A 234 -12.22 27.51 2.22
C GLN A 234 -11.54 26.95 3.48
N TYR A 235 -10.29 26.53 3.34
CA TYR A 235 -9.51 25.96 4.44
C TYR A 235 -9.36 26.96 5.60
N VAL A 236 -9.34 26.45 6.83
CA VAL A 236 -9.21 27.23 8.06
C VAL A 236 -8.26 26.52 9.01
N ILE A 237 -7.67 27.27 9.94
CA ILE A 237 -6.81 26.69 10.97
C ILE A 237 -7.64 26.42 12.22
N HIS A 238 -7.62 25.18 12.70
CA HIS A 238 -8.27 24.79 13.93
C HIS A 238 -7.46 23.67 14.62
N ASN A 239 -7.17 23.81 15.91
CA ASN A 239 -6.41 22.83 16.71
C ASN A 239 -5.10 22.36 16.05
N ASN A 240 -4.28 23.30 15.57
CA ASN A 240 -3.04 23.01 14.84
C ASN A 240 -3.21 22.16 13.57
N LYS A 241 -4.41 22.18 12.96
CA LYS A 241 -4.70 21.54 11.68
C LYS A 241 -5.18 22.55 10.64
N CYS A 242 -4.77 22.32 9.41
CA CYS A 242 -5.34 22.85 8.17
C CYS A 242 -6.00 21.67 7.42
#